data_AF-A0A4R9K6U4-F1
#
_entry.id   AF-A0A4R9K6U4-F1
#
_cell.length_a   1.000
_cell.length_b   1.000
_cell.length_c   1.000
_cell.angle_alpha   90.00
_cell.angle_beta   90.00
_cell.angle_gamma   90.00
#
_symmetry.space_group_name_H-M   'P 1'
#
loop_
_entity.id
_entity.type
_entity.pdbx_description
1 polymer ?
#
loop_
_entity_poly.entity_id
_entity_poly.type
_entity_poly.pdbx_seq_one_letter_code
_entity_poly.pdbx_strand_id
1 'polypeptide(L)'
;MIWKETNLQQELSPSSSDTAIAVEVHYKEKQSWNPLNGTTDKKDYTTKLNLIRGNASLRTWEIPSWVLADSVFYHPESGLLVLLHGKNDEYGTLAQRLSVYPDKEASFSYPASPENLVIFQASPSPNGKQIALITALSDQNWEFSEFELRLLDPKTKAVVSLPISFWTALPLYGMKWAKDGSALYLRTPDRILVVKDGKLGEANSFPECFHPSTSYGKGAFEASFVESQNPWKLKIGAKIPEPKTINSLDKIQNCL
;
A
#
# COMPACT_ATOMS: atom_id res chain seq x y z
N MET A 1 18.30 25.29 -20.27
CA MET A 1 17.62 24.57 -19.17
C MET A 1 17.62 23.09 -19.53
N ILE A 2 18.31 22.26 -18.74
CA ILE A 2 18.66 20.86 -19.08
C ILE A 2 17.98 19.94 -18.06
N TRP A 3 17.44 18.80 -18.51
CA TRP A 3 16.92 17.75 -17.63
C TRP A 3 18.07 17.08 -16.88
N LYS A 4 17.94 16.95 -15.56
CA LYS A 4 18.93 16.30 -14.70
C LYS A 4 18.30 15.08 -14.03
N GLU A 5 19.06 14.00 -13.96
CA GLU A 5 18.67 12.84 -13.15
C GLU A 5 18.74 13.21 -11.66
N THR A 6 17.74 12.77 -10.91
CA THR A 6 17.63 12.97 -9.47
C THR A 6 16.85 11.81 -8.86
N ASN A 7 16.85 11.72 -7.54
CA ASN A 7 16.15 10.68 -6.79
C ASN A 7 15.53 11.25 -5.51
N LEU A 8 14.44 10.62 -5.07
CA LEU A 8 13.89 10.86 -3.75
C LEU A 8 14.74 10.14 -2.69
N GLN A 9 14.67 10.65 -1.46
CA GLN A 9 15.27 9.97 -0.33
C GLN A 9 14.73 8.53 -0.25
N GLN A 10 15.65 7.58 -0.09
CA GLN A 10 15.28 6.18 0.05
C GLN A 10 14.48 5.97 1.33
N GLU A 11 13.38 5.22 1.20
CA GLU A 11 12.50 4.87 2.30
C GLU A 11 12.47 3.36 2.53
N LEU A 12 12.06 2.93 3.73
CA LEU A 12 11.92 1.53 4.08
C LEU A 12 10.46 1.13 4.26
N SER A 13 10.14 -0.06 3.76
CA SER A 13 8.90 -0.78 4.07
C SER A 13 9.26 -2.11 4.77
N PRO A 14 9.24 -2.16 6.12
CA PRO A 14 9.66 -3.34 6.86
C PRO A 14 8.64 -4.48 6.85
N SER A 15 9.12 -5.72 6.75
CA SER A 15 8.33 -6.95 6.84
C SER A 15 8.45 -7.63 8.21
N SER A 16 9.62 -7.49 8.82
CA SER A 16 10.01 -8.06 10.12
C SER A 16 11.10 -7.17 10.73
N SER A 17 11.62 -7.56 11.89
CA SER A 17 12.75 -6.87 12.55
C SER A 17 14.07 -6.93 11.77
N ASP A 18 14.18 -7.77 10.76
CA ASP A 18 15.41 -8.02 10.00
C ASP A 18 15.22 -8.01 8.47
N THR A 19 13.99 -7.91 7.98
CA THR A 19 13.64 -7.95 6.56
C THR A 19 12.84 -6.70 6.19
N ALA A 20 13.25 -6.01 5.12
CA ALA A 20 12.55 -4.84 4.60
C ALA A 20 12.75 -4.69 3.08
N ILE A 21 11.84 -3.95 2.44
CA ILE A 21 12.05 -3.42 1.10
C ILE A 21 12.59 -1.99 1.21
N ALA A 22 13.75 -1.73 0.63
CA ALA A 22 14.20 -0.35 0.41
C ALA A 22 13.67 0.16 -0.93
N VAL A 23 13.01 1.32 -0.89
CA VAL A 23 12.31 1.94 -2.01
C VAL A 23 13.04 3.20 -2.40
N GLU A 24 13.53 3.26 -3.64
CA GLU A 24 14.22 4.44 -4.18
C GLU A 24 13.58 4.84 -5.51
N VAL A 25 13.08 6.07 -5.57
CA VAL A 25 12.41 6.62 -6.76
C VAL A 25 13.37 7.56 -7.47
N HIS A 26 13.67 7.29 -8.73
CA HIS A 26 14.45 8.13 -9.62
C HIS A 26 13.53 8.86 -10.60
N TYR A 27 13.91 10.06 -11.00
CA TYR A 27 13.18 10.86 -11.99
C TYR A 27 14.10 11.90 -12.62
N LYS A 28 13.65 12.46 -13.75
CA LYS A 28 14.29 13.62 -14.34
C LYS A 28 13.60 14.89 -13.87
N GLU A 29 14.41 15.86 -13.46
CA GLU A 29 13.96 17.17 -13.03
C GLU A 29 14.50 18.27 -13.94
N LYS A 30 13.64 19.26 -14.20
CA LYS A 30 14.02 20.50 -14.87
C LYS A 30 13.54 21.68 -14.04
N GLN A 31 14.47 22.59 -13.76
CA GLN A 31 14.13 23.84 -13.08
C GLN A 31 13.19 24.67 -13.95
N SER A 32 12.18 25.29 -13.33
CA SER A 32 11.32 26.26 -14.00
C SER A 32 12.16 27.41 -14.57
N TRP A 33 11.72 27.94 -15.71
CA TRP A 33 12.35 29.10 -16.32
C TRP A 33 12.12 30.38 -15.51
N ASN A 34 11.05 30.41 -14.72
CA ASN A 34 10.72 31.50 -13.83
C ASN A 34 11.23 31.15 -12.41
N PRO A 35 12.29 31.79 -11.91
CA PRO A 35 12.86 31.52 -10.59
C PRO A 35 11.90 31.87 -9.43
N LEU A 36 10.81 32.59 -9.70
CA LEU A 36 9.76 32.88 -8.72
C LEU A 36 8.69 31.78 -8.64
N ASN A 37 8.59 30.92 -9.67
CA ASN A 37 7.79 29.71 -9.62
C ASN A 37 8.70 28.63 -9.03
N GLY A 38 8.66 28.43 -7.71
CA GLY A 38 9.38 27.36 -7.00
C GLY A 38 8.93 25.94 -7.37
N THR A 39 8.33 25.74 -8.55
CA THR A 39 7.92 24.46 -9.10
C THR A 39 8.98 23.94 -10.05
N THR A 40 9.25 22.64 -9.99
CA THR A 40 10.11 21.94 -10.94
C THR A 40 9.27 20.99 -11.78
N ASP A 41 9.61 20.86 -13.06
CA ASP A 41 9.00 19.85 -13.91
C ASP A 41 9.68 18.50 -13.63
N LYS A 42 8.89 17.44 -13.46
CA LYS A 42 9.37 16.09 -13.17
C LYS A 42 8.76 15.08 -14.13
N LYS A 43 9.53 14.10 -14.59
CA LYS A 43 9.08 13.06 -15.51
C LYS A 43 10.00 11.83 -15.50
N ASP A 44 9.66 10.82 -16.31
CA ASP A 44 10.43 9.61 -16.53
C ASP A 44 10.72 8.87 -15.20
N TYR A 45 9.68 8.70 -14.37
CA TYR A 45 9.85 8.07 -13.07
C TYR A 45 10.22 6.59 -13.20
N THR A 46 11.20 6.16 -12.42
CA THR A 46 11.56 4.74 -12.25
C THR A 46 11.80 4.46 -10.77
N THR A 47 11.39 3.30 -10.29
CA THR A 47 11.61 2.91 -8.89
C THR A 47 12.44 1.65 -8.81
N LYS A 48 13.50 1.70 -8.00
CA LYS A 48 14.28 0.54 -7.61
C LYS A 48 13.82 0.05 -6.24
N LEU A 49 13.45 -1.22 -6.17
CA LEU A 49 13.07 -1.91 -4.93
C LEU A 49 14.13 -2.95 -4.60
N ASN A 50 14.72 -2.89 -3.41
CA ASN A 50 15.67 -3.90 -2.94
C ASN A 50 15.10 -4.64 -1.74
N LEU A 51 14.91 -5.95 -1.85
CA LEU A 51 14.65 -6.81 -0.69
C LEU A 51 15.95 -7.00 0.07
N ILE A 52 15.95 -6.62 1.33
CA ILE A 52 17.11 -6.69 2.22
C ILE A 52 16.75 -7.56 3.40
N ARG A 53 17.66 -8.48 3.75
CA ARG A 53 17.60 -9.26 4.99
C ARG A 53 18.92 -9.15 5.72
N GLY A 54 18.90 -8.62 6.93
CA GLY A 54 20.11 -8.26 7.68
C GLY A 54 20.94 -7.25 6.90
N ASN A 55 22.12 -7.68 6.45
CA ASN A 55 23.07 -6.85 5.69
C ASN A 55 23.19 -7.22 4.20
N ALA A 56 22.33 -8.12 3.70
CA ALA A 56 22.38 -8.62 2.34
C ALA A 56 21.15 -8.17 1.53
N SER A 57 21.39 -7.74 0.29
CA SER A 57 20.31 -7.61 -0.70
C SER A 57 20.07 -8.97 -1.35
N LEU A 58 18.82 -9.43 -1.30
CA LEU A 58 18.42 -10.74 -1.80
C LEU A 58 17.86 -10.67 -3.21
N ARG A 59 17.14 -9.59 -3.53
CA ARG A 59 16.45 -9.42 -4.81
C ARG A 59 16.21 -7.95 -5.09
N THR A 60 16.28 -7.58 -6.37
CA THR A 60 15.98 -6.23 -6.83
C THR A 60 14.87 -6.28 -7.88
N TRP A 61 13.96 -5.31 -7.83
CA TRP A 61 12.97 -5.05 -8.88
C TRP A 61 13.14 -3.62 -9.39
N GLU A 62 12.98 -3.46 -10.69
CA GLU A 62 12.93 -2.15 -11.35
C GLU A 62 11.51 -1.95 -11.89
N ILE A 63 10.83 -0.94 -11.36
CA ILE A 63 9.47 -0.58 -11.74
C ILE A 63 9.55 0.64 -12.66
N PRO A 64 9.01 0.58 -13.89
CA PRO A 64 9.04 1.70 -14.83
C PRO A 64 7.96 2.76 -14.50
N SER A 65 7.90 3.16 -13.23
CA SER A 65 7.04 4.21 -12.71
C SER A 65 7.47 4.60 -11.29
N TRP A 66 6.78 5.58 -10.71
CA TRP A 66 6.90 5.91 -9.29
C TRP A 66 6.14 4.93 -8.41
N VAL A 67 6.63 4.74 -7.18
CA VAL A 67 6.04 3.90 -6.13
C VAL A 67 6.18 4.66 -4.80
N LEU A 68 5.15 4.64 -3.97
CA LEU A 68 5.23 5.18 -2.61
C LEU A 68 5.64 4.07 -1.65
N ALA A 69 6.54 4.33 -0.70
CA ALA A 69 6.97 3.28 0.23
C ALA A 69 5.81 2.75 1.10
N ASP A 70 4.82 3.60 1.40
CA ASP A 70 3.61 3.24 2.14
C ASP A 70 2.69 2.28 1.37
N SER A 71 2.89 2.11 0.06
CA SER A 71 2.13 1.19 -0.77
C SER A 71 2.90 -0.05 -1.18
N VAL A 72 4.10 -0.28 -0.64
CA VAL A 72 4.91 -1.48 -0.87
C VAL A 72 4.80 -2.43 0.30
N PHE A 73 4.53 -3.69 0.05
CA PHE A 73 4.35 -4.71 1.07
C PHE A 73 5.03 -6.01 0.64
N TYR A 74 5.90 -6.55 1.50
CA TYR A 74 6.52 -7.85 1.27
C TYR A 74 6.13 -8.82 2.39
N HIS A 75 5.56 -9.96 2.02
CA HIS A 75 5.19 -11.02 2.95
C HIS A 75 6.31 -12.09 2.98
N PRO A 76 7.09 -12.19 4.08
CA PRO A 76 8.34 -12.96 4.08
C PRO A 76 8.13 -14.47 4.00
N GLU A 77 7.00 -15.00 4.50
CA GLU A 77 6.74 -16.44 4.50
C GLU A 77 6.33 -16.98 3.12
N SER A 78 5.57 -16.20 2.36
CA SER A 78 5.13 -16.58 1.00
C SER A 78 6.01 -15.99 -0.10
N GLY A 79 6.94 -15.10 0.24
CA GLY A 79 7.76 -14.35 -0.72
C GLY A 79 6.96 -13.43 -1.64
N LEU A 80 5.73 -13.07 -1.25
CA LEU A 80 4.82 -12.24 -2.04
C LEU A 80 5.17 -10.76 -1.88
N LEU A 81 5.52 -10.09 -2.98
CA LEU A 81 5.63 -8.63 -3.04
C LEU A 81 4.36 -8.05 -3.68
N VAL A 82 3.77 -7.06 -3.02
CA VAL A 82 2.58 -6.33 -3.46
C VAL A 82 2.92 -4.85 -3.45
N LEU A 83 2.63 -4.13 -4.54
CA LEU A 83 2.86 -2.70 -4.59
C LEU A 83 1.85 -1.94 -5.44
N LEU A 84 1.50 -0.72 -5.02
CA LEU A 84 0.81 0.25 -5.88
C LEU A 84 1.82 1.19 -6.53
N HIS A 85 1.71 1.38 -7.83
CA HIS A 85 2.58 2.25 -8.59
C HIS A 85 1.83 3.04 -9.65
N GLY A 86 2.42 4.14 -10.13
CA GLY A 86 1.83 5.00 -11.13
C GLY A 86 1.50 4.30 -12.44
N LYS A 87 0.41 4.75 -13.08
CA LYS A 87 0.09 4.45 -14.48
C LYS A 87 0.77 5.44 -15.43
N ASN A 88 1.14 6.61 -14.93
CA ASN A 88 1.73 7.74 -15.65
C ASN A 88 2.79 8.44 -14.75
N ASP A 89 3.33 9.58 -15.21
CA ASP A 89 4.32 10.39 -14.47
C ASP A 89 3.69 11.36 -13.44
N GLU A 90 2.38 11.28 -13.18
CA GLU A 90 1.72 12.12 -12.18
C GLU A 90 1.95 11.54 -10.78
N TYR A 91 3.08 11.93 -10.17
CA TYR A 91 3.55 11.40 -8.90
C TYR A 91 2.53 11.53 -7.77
N GLY A 92 2.22 10.40 -7.11
CA GLY A 92 1.37 10.36 -5.91
C GLY A 92 -0.13 10.53 -6.17
N THR A 93 -0.60 10.43 -7.43
CA THR A 93 -2.02 10.52 -7.76
C THR A 93 -2.73 9.17 -7.63
N LEU A 94 -4.07 9.20 -7.74
CA LEU A 94 -4.90 7.99 -7.79
C LEU A 94 -4.82 7.25 -9.14
N ALA A 95 -4.06 7.77 -10.11
CA ALA A 95 -3.77 7.09 -11.37
C ALA A 95 -2.74 5.97 -11.14
N GLN A 96 -3.10 4.97 -10.34
CA GLN A 96 -2.24 3.88 -9.90
C GLN A 96 -2.79 2.52 -10.30
N ARG A 97 -1.90 1.52 -10.34
CA ARG A 97 -2.23 0.11 -10.52
C ARG A 97 -1.55 -0.73 -9.44
N LEU A 98 -2.17 -1.83 -9.09
CA LEU A 98 -1.57 -2.85 -8.24
C LEU A 98 -0.69 -3.76 -9.09
N SER A 99 0.53 -4.04 -8.64
CA SER A 99 1.36 -5.10 -9.18
C SER A 99 1.69 -6.10 -8.08
N VAL A 100 1.58 -7.38 -8.43
CA VAL A 100 1.77 -8.51 -7.54
C VAL A 100 2.88 -9.39 -8.11
N TYR A 101 3.89 -9.66 -7.29
CA TYR A 101 5.04 -10.49 -7.63
C TYR A 101 5.10 -11.67 -6.66
N PRO A 102 4.44 -12.79 -7.00
CA PRO A 102 4.62 -14.04 -6.26
C PRO A 102 6.05 -14.56 -6.41
N ASP A 103 6.53 -15.35 -5.43
CA ASP A 103 7.89 -15.88 -5.45
C ASP A 103 8.12 -16.86 -6.61
N LYS A 104 7.14 -17.75 -6.87
CA LYS A 104 7.26 -18.89 -7.80
C LYS A 104 6.32 -18.82 -9.01
N GLU A 105 5.58 -17.73 -9.17
CA GLU A 105 4.60 -17.57 -10.25
C GLU A 105 4.86 -16.29 -11.03
N ALA A 106 4.30 -16.18 -12.23
CA ALA A 106 4.43 -14.99 -13.04
C ALA A 106 3.77 -13.79 -12.34
N SER A 107 4.49 -12.66 -12.28
CA SER A 107 3.95 -11.39 -11.80
C SER A 107 2.78 -10.94 -12.66
N PHE A 108 1.83 -10.24 -12.05
CA PHE A 108 0.68 -9.69 -12.75
C PHE A 108 0.26 -8.35 -12.15
N SER A 109 -0.49 -7.57 -12.92
CA SER A 109 -1.06 -6.31 -12.47
C SER A 109 -2.58 -6.40 -12.39
N TYR A 110 -3.16 -5.58 -11.50
CA TYR A 110 -4.59 -5.46 -11.28
C TYR A 110 -4.99 -3.97 -11.16
N PRO A 111 -6.13 -3.54 -11.71
CA PRO A 111 -7.03 -4.29 -12.60
C PRO A 111 -6.39 -4.57 -13.96
N ALA A 112 -6.70 -5.72 -14.57
CA ALA A 112 -6.36 -5.97 -15.97
C ALA A 112 -7.26 -5.15 -16.93
N SER A 113 -8.51 -4.97 -16.52
CA SER A 113 -9.53 -4.09 -17.10
C SER A 113 -10.71 -3.97 -16.10
N PRO A 114 -11.54 -2.92 -16.14
CA PRO A 114 -11.43 -1.73 -16.99
C PRO A 114 -10.40 -0.71 -16.46
N GLU A 115 -9.88 0.15 -17.34
CA GLU A 115 -8.83 1.14 -17.00
C GLU A 115 -9.30 2.18 -15.98
N ASN A 116 -10.61 2.42 -15.90
CA ASN A 116 -11.24 3.43 -15.06
C ASN A 116 -11.50 2.98 -13.61
N LEU A 117 -11.15 1.74 -13.25
CA LEU A 117 -11.19 1.31 -11.86
C LEU A 117 -10.01 1.93 -11.10
N VAL A 118 -10.34 2.71 -10.07
CA VAL A 118 -9.42 3.40 -9.19
C VAL A 118 -9.27 2.61 -7.90
N ILE A 119 -8.03 2.47 -7.41
CA ILE A 119 -7.72 1.86 -6.13
C ILE A 119 -7.45 2.98 -5.13
N PHE A 120 -8.23 3.04 -4.05
CA PHE A 120 -8.07 4.04 -2.99
C PHE A 120 -7.13 3.54 -1.89
N GLN A 121 -7.25 2.26 -1.55
CA GLN A 121 -6.46 1.64 -0.50
C GLN A 121 -6.17 0.19 -0.90
N ALA A 122 -4.96 -0.28 -0.57
CA ALA A 122 -4.59 -1.68 -0.68
C ALA A 122 -4.02 -2.15 0.66
N SER A 123 -4.42 -3.35 1.09
CA SER A 123 -3.94 -3.96 2.32
C SER A 123 -3.82 -5.46 2.13
N PRO A 124 -2.60 -6.00 1.99
CA PRO A 124 -2.40 -7.43 1.94
C PRO A 124 -2.58 -8.04 3.34
N SER A 125 -3.26 -9.19 3.38
CA SER A 125 -3.51 -9.92 4.61
C SER A 125 -2.22 -10.34 5.32
N PRO A 126 -2.20 -10.38 6.66
CA PRO A 126 -1.05 -10.85 7.45
C PRO A 126 -0.62 -12.30 7.18
N ASN A 127 -1.50 -13.11 6.60
CA ASN A 127 -1.21 -14.51 6.25
C ASN A 127 -0.85 -14.69 4.76
N GLY A 128 -0.77 -13.59 3.99
CA GLY A 128 -0.39 -13.59 2.58
C GLY A 128 -1.38 -14.25 1.62
N LYS A 129 -2.60 -14.62 2.07
CA LYS A 129 -3.59 -15.35 1.24
C LYS A 129 -4.46 -14.45 0.39
N GLN A 130 -4.64 -13.20 0.80
CA GLN A 130 -5.54 -12.26 0.15
C GLN A 130 -4.96 -10.84 0.16
N ILE A 131 -5.39 -10.04 -0.81
CA ILE A 131 -5.14 -8.59 -0.87
C ILE A 131 -6.51 -7.91 -0.88
N ALA A 132 -6.77 -7.11 0.16
CA ALA A 132 -7.97 -6.27 0.21
C ALA A 132 -7.73 -4.96 -0.52
N LEU A 133 -8.66 -4.58 -1.38
CA LEU A 133 -8.64 -3.35 -2.15
C LEU A 133 -9.95 -2.60 -1.94
N ILE A 134 -9.86 -1.31 -1.64
CA ILE A 134 -11.01 -0.41 -1.75
C ILE A 134 -10.94 0.23 -3.13
N THR A 135 -11.96 0.00 -3.95
CA THR A 135 -11.98 0.46 -5.33
C THR A 135 -13.27 1.20 -5.67
N ALA A 136 -13.22 2.07 -6.67
CA ALA A 136 -14.41 2.69 -7.27
C ALA A 136 -14.20 2.83 -8.79
N LEU A 137 -15.29 2.96 -9.54
CA LEU A 137 -15.21 3.39 -10.93
C LEU A 137 -15.11 4.91 -11.00
N SER A 138 -14.20 5.40 -11.83
CA SER A 138 -14.08 6.82 -12.17
C SER A 138 -14.70 7.08 -13.55
N ASP A 139 -15.29 8.25 -13.72
CA ASP A 139 -15.66 8.79 -15.03
C ASP A 139 -14.56 9.74 -15.57
N GLN A 140 -14.85 10.43 -16.68
CA GLN A 140 -13.93 11.41 -17.30
C GLN A 140 -13.75 12.68 -16.47
N ASN A 141 -14.66 12.98 -15.55
CA ASN A 141 -14.63 14.15 -14.68
C ASN A 141 -13.97 13.86 -13.32
N TRP A 142 -13.40 12.66 -13.13
CA TRP A 142 -12.89 12.18 -11.85
C TRP A 142 -13.96 12.08 -10.75
N GLU A 143 -15.21 11.84 -11.15
CA GLU A 143 -16.29 11.49 -10.22
C GLU A 143 -16.27 9.98 -9.96
N PHE A 144 -16.36 9.62 -8.67
CA PHE A 144 -16.29 8.24 -8.22
C PHE A 144 -17.66 7.66 -7.93
N SER A 145 -17.91 6.47 -8.44
CA SER A 145 -19.15 5.72 -8.22
C SER A 145 -18.85 4.24 -7.95
N GLU A 146 -19.84 3.51 -7.47
CA GLU A 146 -19.77 2.05 -7.29
C GLU A 146 -18.59 1.59 -6.44
N PHE A 147 -18.49 2.13 -5.22
CA PHE A 147 -17.45 1.67 -4.29
C PHE A 147 -17.62 0.20 -3.94
N GLU A 148 -16.52 -0.55 -4.05
CA GLU A 148 -16.44 -1.97 -3.76
C GLU A 148 -15.23 -2.29 -2.88
N LEU A 149 -15.42 -3.21 -1.93
CA LEU A 149 -14.33 -3.96 -1.36
C LEU A 149 -14.05 -5.14 -2.29
N ARG A 150 -12.83 -5.24 -2.78
CA ARG A 150 -12.37 -6.36 -3.60
C ARG A 150 -11.33 -7.17 -2.84
N LEU A 151 -11.56 -8.48 -2.73
CA LEU A 151 -10.60 -9.43 -2.17
C LEU A 151 -9.96 -10.20 -3.33
N LEU A 152 -8.69 -9.89 -3.59
CA LEU A 152 -7.88 -10.54 -4.61
C LEU A 152 -7.09 -11.70 -3.98
N ASP A 153 -7.24 -12.90 -4.54
CA ASP A 153 -6.35 -14.03 -4.27
C ASP A 153 -5.11 -13.92 -5.17
N PRO A 154 -3.90 -13.74 -4.63
CA PRO A 154 -2.70 -13.56 -5.42
C PRO A 154 -2.27 -14.83 -6.19
N LYS A 155 -2.73 -16.01 -5.79
CA LYS A 155 -2.40 -17.30 -6.41
C LYS A 155 -3.36 -17.63 -7.55
N THR A 156 -4.66 -17.58 -7.27
CA THR A 156 -5.68 -17.93 -8.29
C THR A 156 -6.05 -16.74 -9.18
N LYS A 157 -5.68 -15.52 -8.78
CA LYS A 157 -6.08 -14.25 -9.40
C LYS A 157 -7.59 -14.02 -9.37
N ALA A 158 -8.32 -14.83 -8.60
CA ALA A 158 -9.75 -14.68 -8.39
C ALA A 158 -10.01 -13.42 -7.56
N VAL A 159 -11.11 -12.74 -7.90
CA VAL A 159 -11.55 -11.53 -7.20
C VAL A 159 -12.96 -11.74 -6.70
N VAL A 160 -13.16 -11.52 -5.41
CA VAL A 160 -14.49 -11.40 -4.80
C VAL A 160 -14.78 -9.92 -4.61
N SER A 161 -15.81 -9.41 -5.27
CA SER A 161 -16.30 -8.05 -5.09
C SER A 161 -17.48 -8.01 -4.13
N LEU A 162 -17.41 -7.10 -3.15
CA LEU A 162 -18.45 -6.85 -2.17
C LEU A 162 -18.82 -5.35 -2.23
N PRO A 163 -20.08 -5.00 -2.56
CA PRO A 163 -20.47 -3.60 -2.68
C PRO A 163 -20.43 -2.90 -1.31
N ILE A 164 -19.88 -1.69 -1.29
CA ILE A 164 -19.79 -0.81 -0.12
C ILE A 164 -20.28 0.59 -0.48
N SER A 165 -21.54 0.67 -0.93
CA SER A 165 -22.16 1.87 -1.53
C SER A 165 -22.18 3.14 -0.65
N PHE A 166 -21.87 3.02 0.64
CA PHE A 166 -21.76 4.13 1.60
C PHE A 166 -20.33 4.71 1.70
N TRP A 167 -19.37 4.19 0.95
CA TRP A 167 -17.99 4.65 1.01
C TRP A 167 -17.83 5.99 0.29
N THR A 168 -17.24 6.98 0.97
CA THR A 168 -17.05 8.34 0.43
C THR A 168 -15.59 8.79 0.45
N ALA A 169 -14.66 7.87 0.78
CA ALA A 169 -13.22 8.14 0.84
C ALA A 169 -12.81 9.30 1.79
N LEU A 170 -13.55 9.52 2.88
CA LEU A 170 -13.18 10.47 3.92
C LEU A 170 -12.06 9.91 4.83
N PRO A 171 -11.29 10.77 5.54
CA PRO A 171 -10.21 10.33 6.44
C PRO A 171 -10.64 9.37 7.55
N LEU A 172 -11.93 9.33 7.88
CA LEU A 172 -12.51 8.45 8.89
C LEU A 172 -12.68 7.00 8.42
N TYR A 173 -12.60 6.76 7.12
CA TYR A 173 -12.70 5.43 6.55
C TYR A 173 -11.35 4.73 6.62
N GLY A 174 -11.37 3.46 6.99
CA GLY A 174 -10.16 2.66 7.09
C GLY A 174 -10.47 1.19 7.02
N MET A 175 -9.43 0.39 6.82
CA MET A 175 -9.53 -1.05 6.86
C MET A 175 -8.40 -1.63 7.69
N LYS A 176 -8.66 -2.71 8.42
CA LYS A 176 -7.64 -3.41 9.19
C LYS A 176 -7.89 -4.90 9.20
N TRP A 177 -6.85 -5.67 8.88
CA TRP A 177 -6.85 -7.11 9.07
C TRP A 177 -6.72 -7.48 10.55
N ALA A 178 -7.42 -8.54 10.95
CA ALA A 178 -7.07 -9.28 12.15
C ALA A 178 -5.64 -9.81 12.04
N LYS A 179 -4.95 -9.98 13.18
CA LYS A 179 -3.54 -10.42 13.23
C LYS A 179 -3.26 -11.72 12.47
N ASP A 180 -4.21 -12.66 12.51
CA ASP A 180 -4.13 -13.96 11.83
C ASP A 180 -4.62 -13.91 10.37
N GLY A 181 -5.11 -12.74 9.92
CA GLY A 181 -5.75 -12.54 8.61
C GLY A 181 -7.06 -13.31 8.44
N SER A 182 -7.73 -13.71 9.53
CA SER A 182 -9.01 -14.44 9.47
C SER A 182 -10.21 -13.54 9.19
N ALA A 183 -10.09 -12.24 9.49
CA ALA A 183 -11.13 -11.25 9.29
C ALA A 183 -10.52 -9.92 8.82
N LEU A 184 -11.27 -9.20 7.99
CA LEU A 184 -10.98 -7.82 7.60
C LEU A 184 -12.06 -6.91 8.18
N TYR A 185 -11.68 -5.92 8.97
CA TYR A 185 -12.60 -4.91 9.47
C TYR A 185 -12.57 -3.67 8.58
N LEU A 186 -13.73 -3.11 8.28
CA LEU A 186 -13.90 -1.84 7.58
C LEU A 186 -14.55 -0.83 8.52
N ARG A 187 -13.92 0.33 8.69
CA ARG A 187 -14.46 1.45 9.45
C ARG A 187 -15.19 2.41 8.52
N THR A 188 -16.41 2.76 8.91
CA THR A 188 -17.14 3.92 8.40
C THR A 188 -17.41 4.89 9.57
N PRO A 189 -17.93 6.10 9.31
CA PRO A 189 -18.28 7.04 10.37
C PRO A 189 -19.35 6.51 11.33
N ASP A 190 -20.27 5.68 10.83
CA ASP A 190 -21.49 5.23 11.50
C ASP A 190 -21.44 3.79 12.04
N ARG A 191 -20.55 2.94 11.51
CA ARG A 191 -20.49 1.52 11.87
C ARG A 191 -19.15 0.88 11.51
N ILE A 192 -18.94 -0.32 12.03
CA ILE A 192 -17.84 -1.20 11.61
C ILE A 192 -18.42 -2.41 10.91
N LEU A 193 -17.90 -2.70 9.72
CA LEU A 193 -18.18 -3.94 9.01
C LEU A 193 -17.03 -4.91 9.20
N VAL A 194 -17.33 -6.19 9.07
CA VAL A 194 -16.36 -7.26 9.06
C VAL A 194 -16.61 -8.16 7.86
N VAL A 195 -15.52 -8.52 7.17
CA VAL A 195 -15.53 -9.60 6.22
C VAL A 195 -14.93 -10.83 6.86
N LYS A 196 -15.72 -11.89 6.90
CA LYS A 196 -15.32 -13.22 7.35
C LYS A 196 -15.98 -14.27 6.46
N ASP A 197 -15.22 -15.29 6.09
CA ASP A 197 -15.70 -16.36 5.21
C ASP A 197 -16.31 -15.84 3.89
N GLY A 198 -15.73 -14.76 3.35
CA GLY A 198 -16.17 -14.12 2.09
C GLY A 198 -17.47 -13.32 2.18
N LYS A 199 -18.04 -13.15 3.37
CA LYS A 199 -19.29 -12.41 3.58
C LYS A 199 -19.04 -11.12 4.36
N LEU A 200 -19.68 -10.04 3.92
CA LEU A 200 -19.70 -8.77 4.61
C LEU A 200 -20.86 -8.75 5.61
N GLY A 201 -20.59 -8.33 6.85
CA GLY A 201 -21.59 -8.14 7.90
C GLY A 201 -21.18 -7.06 8.88
N GLU A 202 -22.03 -6.74 9.85
CA GLU A 202 -21.72 -5.78 10.91
C GLU A 202 -20.89 -6.43 12.04
N ALA A 203 -19.94 -5.68 12.59
CA ALA A 203 -19.05 -6.13 13.64
C ALA A 203 -19.51 -5.64 15.01
N ASN A 204 -19.75 -6.56 15.95
CA ASN A 204 -20.05 -6.22 17.35
C ASN A 204 -18.79 -5.96 18.19
N SER A 205 -17.63 -6.37 17.68
CA SER A 205 -16.33 -6.23 18.32
C SER A 205 -15.26 -6.03 17.25
N PHE A 206 -14.39 -5.06 17.42
CA PHE A 206 -13.46 -4.59 16.39
C PHE A 206 -12.21 -3.98 17.03
N PRO A 207 -11.10 -3.83 16.28
CA PRO A 207 -9.91 -3.18 16.81
C PRO A 207 -10.16 -1.71 17.14
N GLU A 208 -9.55 -1.21 18.21
CA GLU A 208 -9.60 0.21 18.59
C GLU A 208 -8.88 1.13 17.61
N CYS A 209 -8.18 0.55 16.63
CA CYS A 209 -7.43 1.27 15.62
C CYS A 209 -7.48 0.61 14.26
N PHE A 210 -7.48 1.43 13.20
CA PHE A 210 -7.57 0.98 11.81
C PHE A 210 -6.32 1.34 10.96
N HIS A 211 -5.29 1.88 11.61
CA HIS A 211 -3.98 2.13 11.00
C HIS A 211 -2.88 1.50 11.88
N PRO A 212 -1.87 0.85 11.28
CA PRO A 212 -1.82 0.40 9.88
C PRO A 212 -2.91 -0.64 9.57
N SER A 213 -3.20 -0.78 8.27
CA SER A 213 -4.21 -1.71 7.76
C SER A 213 -3.76 -3.17 7.75
N THR A 214 -2.45 -3.42 7.85
CA THR A 214 -1.83 -4.74 7.94
C THR A 214 -0.69 -4.71 8.97
N SER A 215 -0.07 -5.87 9.24
CA SER A 215 0.95 -6.02 10.29
C SER A 215 2.40 -5.86 9.82
N TYR A 216 2.58 -5.39 8.58
CA TYR A 216 3.87 -5.11 7.95
C TYR A 216 3.75 -3.93 6.97
N GLY A 217 4.88 -3.38 6.56
CA GLY A 217 4.99 -2.16 5.76
C GLY A 217 5.42 -0.94 6.59
N LYS A 218 5.67 0.19 5.92
CA LYS A 218 6.20 1.42 6.54
C LYS A 218 5.40 1.92 7.74
N GLY A 219 4.07 1.77 7.73
CA GLY A 219 3.19 2.15 8.85
C GLY A 219 3.01 1.09 9.95
N ALA A 220 3.66 -0.09 9.86
CA ALA A 220 3.56 -1.15 10.87
C ALA A 220 4.70 -1.19 11.87
N PHE A 221 5.69 -0.32 11.66
CA PHE A 221 6.86 -0.17 12.51
C PHE A 221 7.05 1.31 12.77
N GLU A 222 7.67 1.64 13.91
CA GLU A 222 8.19 2.98 14.15
C GLU A 222 9.21 3.37 13.06
N ALA A 223 9.58 4.66 13.03
CA ALA A 223 10.45 5.23 12.01
C ALA A 223 11.66 4.33 11.67
N SER A 224 11.67 3.85 10.43
CA SER A 224 12.67 2.92 9.91
C SER A 224 13.41 3.57 8.75
N PHE A 225 14.75 3.44 8.72
CA PHE A 225 15.58 4.07 7.69
C PHE A 225 16.86 3.29 7.37
N VAL A 226 17.46 3.60 6.22
CA VAL A 226 18.73 3.04 5.76
C VAL A 226 19.88 3.85 6.36
N GLU A 227 20.78 3.19 7.09
CA GLU A 227 22.00 3.82 7.63
C GLU A 227 23.18 3.75 6.66
N SER A 228 23.30 2.66 5.90
CA SER A 228 24.32 2.45 4.87
C SER A 228 23.83 1.44 3.83
N GLN A 229 24.37 1.52 2.61
CA GLN A 229 24.08 0.60 1.50
C GLN A 229 25.24 -0.36 1.18
N ASN A 230 26.46 -0.08 1.65
CA ASN A 230 27.66 -0.87 1.37
C ASN A 230 28.53 -1.08 2.63
N PRO A 231 28.30 -2.16 3.40
CA PRO A 231 27.20 -3.11 3.29
C PRO A 231 25.86 -2.49 3.70
N TRP A 232 24.76 -3.16 3.38
CA TRP A 232 23.44 -2.71 3.85
C TRP A 232 23.41 -2.71 5.38
N LYS A 233 22.94 -1.60 5.94
CA LYS A 233 22.68 -1.46 7.37
C LYS A 233 21.36 -0.73 7.55
N LEU A 234 20.40 -1.42 8.14
CA LEU A 234 19.04 -0.92 8.35
C LEU A 234 18.83 -0.62 9.82
N LYS A 235 18.13 0.47 10.12
CA LYS A 235 17.49 0.66 11.42
C LYS A 235 15.99 0.46 11.24
N ILE A 236 15.50 -0.68 11.71
CA ILE A 236 14.06 -0.99 11.72
C ILE A 236 13.52 -0.61 13.10
N GLY A 237 12.48 0.21 13.12
CA GLY A 237 11.79 0.64 14.34
C GLY A 237 11.08 -0.51 15.04
N ALA A 238 10.59 -0.28 16.26
CA ALA A 238 9.79 -1.29 16.95
C ALA A 238 8.48 -1.55 16.18
N LYS A 239 8.01 -2.80 16.19
CA LYS A 239 6.70 -3.13 15.60
C LYS A 239 5.59 -2.44 16.42
N ILE A 240 4.68 -1.76 15.75
CA ILE A 240 3.54 -1.12 16.40
C ILE A 240 2.67 -2.21 17.06
N PRO A 241 2.31 -2.08 18.36
CA PRO A 241 1.50 -3.07 19.05
C PRO A 241 0.14 -3.28 18.39
N GLU A 242 -0.40 -4.49 18.54
CA GLU A 242 -1.75 -4.76 18.07
C GLU A 242 -2.79 -3.99 18.89
N PRO A 243 -3.79 -3.36 18.23
CA PRO A 243 -4.84 -2.64 18.92
C PRO A 243 -5.72 -3.58 19.73
N LYS A 244 -6.22 -3.10 20.86
CA LYS A 244 -7.18 -3.86 21.68
C LYS A 244 -8.51 -4.00 20.94
N THR A 245 -9.24 -5.05 21.27
CA THR A 245 -10.63 -5.22 20.83
C THR A 245 -11.57 -4.37 21.69
N ILE A 246 -12.47 -3.65 21.04
CA ILE A 246 -13.48 -2.79 21.62
C ILE A 246 -14.84 -3.09 20.97
N ASN A 247 -15.92 -2.63 21.61
CA ASN A 247 -17.30 -2.85 21.16
C ASN A 247 -18.09 -1.54 21.01
N SER A 248 -17.42 -0.38 20.96
CA SER A 248 -18.05 0.95 20.91
C SER A 248 -17.23 1.88 20.02
N LEU A 249 -17.89 2.59 19.09
CA LEU A 249 -17.24 3.47 18.12
C LEU A 249 -16.49 4.64 18.79
N ASP A 250 -16.98 5.14 19.92
CA ASP A 250 -16.39 6.26 20.66
C ASP A 250 -15.01 5.93 21.26
N LYS A 251 -14.67 4.64 21.33
CA LYS A 251 -13.37 4.16 21.82
C LYS A 251 -12.33 4.02 20.70
N ILE A 252 -12.69 4.29 19.45
CA ILE A 252 -11.74 4.23 18.33
C ILE A 252 -10.74 5.39 18.46
N GLN A 253 -9.45 5.06 18.34
CA GLN A 253 -8.34 6.01 18.41
C GLN A 253 -7.76 6.27 17.02
N ASN A 254 -7.14 7.43 16.86
CA ASN A 254 -6.25 7.71 15.74
C ASN A 254 -4.84 7.27 16.14
N CYS A 255 -4.41 6.08 15.71
CA CYS A 255 -3.02 5.67 15.86
C CYS A 255 -2.26 6.13 14.62
N LEU A 256 -1.31 7.03 14.85
CA LEU A 256 -0.29 7.46 13.91
C LEU A 256 1.06 7.09 14.50
#